data_AF-F2UWZ9-F1
#
_entry.id   AF-F2UWZ9-F1
#
_cell.length_a   1.000
_cell.length_b   1.000
_cell.length_c   1.000
_cell.angle_alpha   90.00
_cell.angle_beta   90.00
_cell.angle_gamma   90.00
#
_symmetry.space_group_name_H-M   'P 1'
#
loop_
_entity.id
_entity.type
_entity.pdbx_description
1 polymer ?
#
loop_
_entity_poly.entity_id
_entity_poly.type
_entity_poly.pdbx_seq_one_letter_code
_entity_poly.pdbx_strand_id
1 'polypeptide(L)'
;MSAQDPAEIDQTTDFMWKATAAVATLASGFVAEKVVALGWRAISGKPAPREEDQLLNYKLAEIVTFAIISGATVTLVRELGLRQAAKWYSARRPDSPYAQRAISA
;
A
#
# COMPACT_ATOMS: atom_id res chain seq x y z
N MET A 1 -19.02 35.87 19.27
CA MET A 1 -18.63 34.68 18.46
C MET A 1 -17.21 34.93 18.01
N SER A 2 -16.24 34.41 18.76
CA SER A 2 -14.82 34.51 18.42
C SER A 2 -14.60 33.69 17.15
N ALA A 3 -14.12 34.32 16.08
CA ALA A 3 -13.74 33.60 14.87
C ALA A 3 -12.59 32.65 15.24
N GLN A 4 -12.82 31.34 15.11
CA GLN A 4 -11.78 30.35 15.32
C GLN A 4 -10.70 30.57 14.24
N ASP A 5 -9.44 30.71 14.66
CA ASP A 5 -8.32 31.00 13.76
C ASP A 5 -8.11 29.81 12.80
N PRO A 6 -8.09 30.01 11.47
CA PRO A 6 -8.00 28.92 10.50
C PRO A 6 -6.74 28.05 10.68
N ALA A 7 -5.66 28.60 11.25
CA ALA A 7 -4.43 27.88 11.53
C ALA A 7 -4.59 26.81 12.64
N GLU A 8 -5.46 27.02 13.63
CA GLU A 8 -5.66 26.09 14.75
C GLU A 8 -6.45 24.84 14.32
N ILE A 9 -7.41 25.02 13.41
CA ILE A 9 -8.21 23.93 12.82
C ILE A 9 -7.33 23.01 11.96
N ASP A 10 -6.42 23.59 11.17
CA ASP A 10 -5.50 22.84 10.31
C ASP A 10 -4.57 21.95 11.14
N GLN A 11 -3.95 22.51 12.18
CA GLN A 11 -3.06 21.75 13.08
C GLN A 11 -3.78 20.60 13.80
N THR A 12 -5.01 20.84 14.28
CA THR A 12 -5.80 19.80 14.95
C THR A 12 -6.18 18.69 13.98
N THR A 13 -6.60 19.06 12.77
CA THR A 13 -6.98 18.10 11.72
C THR A 13 -5.77 17.27 11.27
N ASP A 14 -4.63 17.90 11.05
CA ASP A 14 -3.36 17.25 10.70
C ASP A 14 -2.91 16.28 11.80
N PHE A 15 -3.03 16.68 13.07
CA PHE A 15 -2.70 15.82 14.19
C PHE A 15 -3.61 14.59 14.25
N MET A 16 -4.93 14.78 14.09
CA MET A 16 -5.90 13.67 14.04
C MET A 16 -5.63 12.72 12.87
N TRP A 17 -5.30 13.27 11.70
CA TRP A 17 -4.95 12.48 10.53
C TRP A 17 -3.68 11.66 10.75
N LYS A 18 -2.63 12.27 11.29
CA LYS A 18 -1.37 11.59 11.61
C LYS A 18 -1.55 10.51 12.67
N ALA A 19 -2.34 10.77 13.71
CA ALA A 19 -2.65 9.77 14.73
C ALA A 19 -3.39 8.57 14.12
N THR A 20 -4.38 8.84 13.26
CA THR A 20 -5.11 7.79 12.54
C THR A 20 -4.19 7.00 11.63
N ALA A 21 -3.32 7.67 10.87
CA ALA A 21 -2.35 7.03 9.99
C ALA A 21 -1.38 6.14 10.78
N ALA A 22 -0.90 6.59 11.94
CA ALA A 22 -0.04 5.81 12.82
C ALA A 22 -0.75 4.53 13.30
N VAL A 23 -1.98 4.65 13.79
CA VAL A 23 -2.78 3.49 14.24
C VAL A 23 -3.05 2.53 13.07
N ALA A 24 -3.43 3.06 11.90
CA ALA A 24 -3.69 2.27 10.71
C ALA A 24 -2.43 1.52 10.26
N THR A 25 -1.25 2.14 10.36
CA THR A 25 0.02 1.50 10.02
C THR A 25 0.33 0.35 10.96
N LEU A 26 0.16 0.54 12.28
CA LEU A 26 0.37 -0.51 13.27
C LEU A 26 -0.60 -1.69 13.07
N ALA A 27 -1.88 -1.40 12.87
CA ALA A 27 -2.89 -2.42 12.59
C ALA A 27 -2.58 -3.19 11.29
N SER A 28 -2.12 -2.48 10.26
CA SER A 28 -1.72 -3.08 8.98
C SER A 28 -0.54 -4.04 9.15
N GLY A 29 0.41 -3.74 10.04
CA GLY A 29 1.53 -4.64 10.36
C GLY A 29 1.05 -6.01 10.87
N PHE A 30 0.09 -6.03 11.80
CA PHE A 30 -0.47 -7.28 12.33
C PHE A 30 -1.21 -8.10 11.26
N VAL A 31 -2.00 -7.43 10.42
CA VAL A 31 -2.71 -8.08 9.31
C VAL A 31 -1.73 -8.59 8.26
N ALA A 32 -0.69 -7.81 7.93
CA ALA A 32 0.34 -8.20 6.97
C ALA A 32 1.05 -9.49 7.40
N GLU A 33 1.40 -9.64 8.68
CA GLU A 33 2.00 -10.88 9.19
C GLU A 33 1.12 -12.11 8.93
N LYS A 34 -0.20 -11.99 9.18
CA LYS A 34 -1.14 -13.08 8.91
C LYS A 34 -1.26 -13.39 7.42
N VAL A 35 -1.35 -12.36 6.59
CA VAL A 35 -1.44 -12.51 5.13
C VAL A 35 -0.19 -13.19 4.58
N VAL A 36 1.00 -12.76 5.01
CA VAL A 36 2.29 -13.36 4.61
C VAL A 36 2.37 -14.80 5.10
N ALA A 37 2.05 -15.07 6.37
CA ALA A 37 2.08 -16.42 6.92
C ALA A 37 1.10 -17.37 6.19
N LEU A 38 -0.10 -16.90 5.87
CA LEU A 38 -1.10 -17.67 5.13
C LEU A 38 -0.67 -17.88 3.67
N GLY A 39 -0.15 -16.84 3.01
CA GLY A 39 0.37 -16.94 1.65
C GLY A 39 1.53 -17.93 1.56
N TRP A 40 2.47 -17.86 2.50
CA TRP A 40 3.60 -18.78 2.57
C TRP A 40 3.16 -20.22 2.84
N ARG A 41 2.20 -20.44 3.75
CA ARG A 41 1.63 -21.76 4.01
C ARG A 41 0.87 -22.30 2.79
N ALA A 42 0.17 -21.43 2.05
CA ALA A 42 -0.57 -21.83 0.87
C ALA A 42 0.36 -22.31 -0.26
N ILE A 43 1.52 -21.67 -0.45
CA ILE A 43 2.48 -22.04 -1.50
C ILE A 43 3.45 -23.15 -1.07
N SER A 44 3.95 -23.11 0.18
CA SER A 44 5.02 -24.01 0.64
C SER A 44 4.52 -25.18 1.50
N GLY A 45 3.30 -25.11 2.02
CA GLY A 45 2.74 -26.06 2.99
C GLY A 45 3.36 -25.98 4.40
N LYS A 46 4.36 -25.11 4.62
CA LYS A 46 5.14 -25.01 5.86
C LYS A 46 5.04 -23.61 6.49
N PRO A 47 5.26 -23.45 7.80
CA PRO A 47 5.33 -22.12 8.42
C PRO A 47 6.51 -21.30 7.86
N ALA A 48 6.34 -19.97 7.80
CA ALA A 48 7.34 -19.05 7.23
C ALA A 48 8.65 -19.09 8.06
N PRO A 49 9.83 -19.28 7.42
CA PRO A 49 11.13 -19.25 8.09
C PRO A 49 11.38 -17.90 8.78
N ARG A 50 12.08 -17.91 9.93
CA ARG A 50 12.57 -16.71 10.60
C ARG A 50 14.05 -16.54 10.28
N GLU A 51 14.38 -15.42 9.65
CA GLU A 51 15.68 -15.10 9.09
C GLU A 51 16.67 -14.64 10.16
N GLU A 52 17.28 -15.55 10.92
CA GLU A 52 18.52 -15.23 11.66
C GLU A 52 19.72 -16.05 11.18
N ASP A 53 19.48 -17.07 10.35
CA ASP A 53 20.53 -17.97 9.91
C ASP A 53 20.91 -17.65 8.46
N GLN A 54 22.07 -17.01 8.34
CA GLN A 54 22.97 -16.95 7.17
C GLN A 54 23.21 -15.54 6.59
N LEU A 55 24.37 -15.44 5.94
CA LEU A 55 24.69 -14.56 4.80
C LEU A 55 25.51 -13.28 5.10
N LEU A 56 26.83 -13.48 5.24
CA LEU A 56 27.81 -12.41 5.02
C LEU A 56 28.34 -12.35 3.57
N ASN A 57 28.27 -13.44 2.78
CA ASN A 57 28.84 -13.50 1.42
C ASN A 57 27.80 -13.46 0.26
N TYR A 58 26.50 -13.48 0.56
CA TYR A 58 25.40 -13.53 -0.43
C TYR A 58 24.81 -12.14 -0.75
N LYS A 59 25.13 -11.13 0.07
CA LYS A 59 24.42 -9.86 0.14
C LYS A 59 24.40 -9.04 -1.15
N LEU A 60 25.44 -9.02 -1.99
CA LEU A 60 25.41 -8.16 -3.19
C LEU A 60 24.48 -8.71 -4.29
N ALA A 61 24.61 -9.99 -4.63
CA ALA A 61 23.72 -10.63 -5.61
C ALA A 61 22.28 -10.68 -5.08
N GLU A 62 22.11 -10.89 -3.77
CA GLU A 62 20.82 -10.88 -3.10
C GLU A 62 20.18 -9.49 -3.09
N ILE A 63 20.92 -8.42 -2.78
CA ILE A 63 20.43 -7.04 -2.87
C ILE A 63 20.00 -6.71 -4.30
N VAL A 64 20.80 -7.07 -5.32
CA VAL A 64 20.44 -6.81 -6.72
C VAL A 64 19.19 -7.59 -7.12
N THR A 65 19.10 -8.86 -6.74
CA THR A 65 17.94 -9.71 -7.03
C THR A 65 16.69 -9.18 -6.31
N PHE A 66 16.82 -8.83 -5.04
CA PHE A 66 15.76 -8.24 -4.24
C PHE A 66 15.32 -6.89 -4.82
N ALA A 67 16.25 -6.06 -5.30
CA ALA A 67 15.95 -4.78 -5.95
C ALA A 67 15.20 -4.97 -7.27
N ILE A 68 15.56 -5.96 -8.09
CA ILE A 68 14.84 -6.28 -9.33
C ILE A 68 13.41 -6.74 -9.01
N ILE A 69 13.26 -7.71 -8.10
CA ILE A 69 11.96 -8.25 -7.71
C ILE A 69 11.09 -7.15 -7.07
N SER A 70 11.66 -6.37 -6.16
CA SER A 70 10.95 -5.29 -5.48
C SER A 70 10.59 -4.17 -6.45
N GLY A 71 11.51 -3.77 -7.33
CA GLY A 71 11.26 -2.74 -8.35
C GLY A 71 10.13 -3.13 -9.30
N ALA A 72 10.12 -4.38 -9.78
CA ALA A 72 9.02 -4.90 -10.60
C ALA A 72 7.70 -4.95 -9.81
N THR A 73 7.74 -5.44 -8.56
CA THR A 73 6.56 -5.56 -7.70
C THR A 73 5.94 -4.19 -7.41
N VAL A 74 6.75 -3.18 -7.05
CA VAL A 74 6.26 -1.82 -6.78
C VAL A 74 5.61 -1.22 -8.02
N THR A 75 6.23 -1.40 -9.20
CA THR A 75 5.67 -0.92 -10.47
C THR A 75 4.31 -1.55 -10.75
N LEU A 76 4.20 -2.88 -10.58
CA LEU A 76 2.93 -3.60 -10.77
C LEU A 76 1.87 -3.15 -9.76
N VAL A 77 2.21 -3.04 -8.48
CA VAL A 77 1.28 -2.57 -7.44
C VAL A 77 0.80 -1.16 -7.75
N ARG A 78 1.68 -0.27 -8.23
CA ARG A 78 1.31 1.09 -8.62
C ARG A 78 0.36 1.11 -9.80
N GLU A 79 0.64 0.37 -10.88
CA GLU A 79 -0.23 0.31 -12.05
C GLU A 79 -1.60 -0.30 -11.71
N LEU A 80 -1.62 -1.40 -10.97
CA LEU A 80 -2.85 -2.03 -10.51
C LEU A 80 -3.64 -1.11 -9.58
N GLY A 81 -2.96 -0.42 -8.65
CA GLY A 81 -3.57 0.55 -7.75
C GLY A 81 -4.21 1.71 -8.51
N LEU A 82 -3.51 2.30 -9.47
CA LEU A 82 -4.06 3.35 -10.33
C LEU A 82 -5.23 2.86 -11.19
N ARG A 83 -5.14 1.64 -11.74
CA ARG A 83 -6.23 1.05 -12.53
C ARG A 83 -7.48 0.78 -11.69
N GLN A 84 -7.30 0.30 -10.46
CA GLN A 84 -8.40 0.07 -9.51
C GLN A 84 -9.00 1.38 -9.02
N ALA A 85 -8.17 2.38 -8.70
CA ALA A 85 -8.62 3.72 -8.35
C ALA A 85 -9.43 4.35 -9.49
N ALA A 86 -8.95 4.24 -10.74
CA ALA A 86 -9.67 4.71 -11.92
C ALA A 86 -11.01 4.00 -12.10
N LYS A 87 -11.06 2.66 -11.97
CA LYS A 87 -12.32 1.88 -12.01
C LYS A 87 -13.31 2.31 -10.93
N TRP A 88 -12.84 2.47 -9.70
CA TRP A 88 -13.69 2.85 -8.58
C TRP A 88 -14.20 4.29 -8.69
N TYR A 89 -13.34 5.20 -9.17
CA TYR A 89 -13.70 6.60 -9.39
C TYR A 89 -14.69 6.77 -10.54
N SER A 90 -14.50 6.03 -11.65
CA SER A 90 -15.44 6.00 -12.78
C SER A 90 -16.77 5.34 -12.42
N ALA A 91 -16.75 4.28 -11.59
CA ALA A 91 -17.97 3.67 -11.07
C ALA A 91 -18.80 4.61 -10.16
N ARG A 92 -18.17 5.61 -9.54
CA ARG A 92 -18.84 6.61 -8.67
C ARG A 92 -19.25 7.90 -9.38
N ARG A 93 -18.79 8.14 -10.62
CA ARG A 93 -19.11 9.35 -11.41
C ARG A 93 -19.43 8.98 -12.88
N PRO A 94 -20.65 8.51 -13.16
CA PRO A 94 -21.09 8.11 -14.51
C PRO A 94 -21.10 9.25 -15.54
N ASP A 95 -21.13 10.50 -15.07
CA ASP A 95 -21.26 11.74 -15.83
C ASP A 95 -19.93 12.44 -16.16
N SER A 96 -18.79 11.86 -15.77
CA SER A 96 -17.48 12.43 -16.10
C SER A 96 -17.12 12.24 -17.60
N PRO A 97 -16.54 13.26 -18.28
CA PRO A 97 -16.18 13.17 -19.70
C PRO A 97 -15.15 12.08 -20.02
N TYR A 98 -14.47 11.53 -19.01
CA TYR A 98 -13.56 10.39 -19.13
C TYR A 98 -14.29 9.05 -19.24
N ALA A 99 -15.45 8.89 -18.60
CA ALA A 99 -16.30 7.70 -18.73
C ALA A 99 -16.87 7.60 -20.15
N GLN A 100 -17.27 8.72 -20.76
CA GLN A 100 -17.80 8.72 -22.12
C GLN A 100 -16.78 8.32 -23.19
N ARG A 101 -15.49 8.67 -23.04
CA ARG A 101 -14.42 8.23 -23.96
C ARG A 101 -14.09 6.74 -23.86
N ALA A 102 -14.29 6.13 -22.70
CA ALA A 102 -14.05 4.70 -22.50
C ALA A 102 -15.20 3.82 -23.02
N ILE A 103 -16.39 4.41 -23.22
CA ILE A 103 -17.59 3.72 -23.72
C ILE A 103 -17.72 3.87 -25.24
N SER A 104 -17.08 4.88 -25.84
CA SER A 104 -17.14 5.16 -27.29
C SER A 104 -15.96 4.62 -28.12
N ALA A 105 -15.04 3.88 -27.51
CA ALA A 105 -13.92 3.19 -28.16
C ALA A 105 -14.10 1.68 -28.07
#